data_AF-A0A7S3L6U5-F1
#
_entry.id   AF-A0A7S3L6U5-F1
#
_cell.length_a   1.000
_cell.length_b   1.000
_cell.length_c   1.000
_cell.angle_alpha   90.00
_cell.angle_beta   90.00
_cell.angle_gamma   90.00
#
_symmetry.space_group_name_H-M   'P 1'
#
loop_
_entity.id
_entity.type
_entity.pdbx_description
1 polymer ?
#
loop_
_entity_poly.entity_id
_entity_poly.type
_entity_poly.pdbx_seq_one_letter_code
_entity_poly.pdbx_strand_id
1 'polypeptide(L)'
;FGPSTIFVLACGHVNPTKRIVFVGLLTASLSLSLPNFKKHNELAMNKDHNNPPNLPRLHDDPAPTYQTDFSPGSGNALQACVAALFHVPMEDTPNFVTLHSYEQGIQDFVATFGYTAVKRKLSDTAISDNNNNRTSQQTSCILRGKSPRGDFGHVIVARCRETGGFDFVWDPHPNSTFLDESEPYGWYMTFEKIDKLQ
;
A
#
# COMPACT_ATOMS: atom_id res chain seq x y z
N PHE A 1 -22.62 23.89 -0.88
CA PHE A 1 -23.63 23.32 0.03
C PHE A 1 -22.99 22.16 0.77
N GLY A 2 -22.46 22.43 1.96
CA GLY A 2 -21.60 21.49 2.72
C GLY A 2 -22.40 20.48 3.56
N PRO A 3 -21.76 19.41 4.06
CA PRO A 3 -22.41 18.44 4.92
C PRO A 3 -22.52 18.95 6.36
N SER A 4 -23.68 18.69 6.96
CA SER A 4 -24.04 19.06 8.33
C SER A 4 -23.29 18.20 9.36
N THR A 5 -22.63 18.84 10.31
CA THR A 5 -22.04 18.22 11.50
C THR A 5 -23.14 17.90 12.51
N ILE A 6 -23.27 16.64 12.93
CA ILE A 6 -24.12 16.24 14.07
C ILE A 6 -23.23 16.06 15.29
N PHE A 7 -23.45 16.88 16.33
CA PHE A 7 -22.88 16.65 17.67
C PHE A 7 -23.86 15.82 18.49
N VAL A 8 -23.40 14.70 19.05
CA VAL A 8 -24.14 13.96 20.07
C VAL A 8 -23.45 14.19 21.41
N LEU A 9 -24.08 14.97 22.28
CA LEU A 9 -23.67 15.16 23.66
C LEU A 9 -24.38 14.09 24.51
N ALA A 10 -23.64 13.13 25.05
CA ALA A 10 -24.18 12.17 26.02
C ALA A 10 -23.78 12.60 27.43
N CYS A 11 -24.74 13.13 28.19
CA CYS A 11 -24.61 13.35 29.63
C CYS A 11 -25.22 12.13 30.35
N GLY A 12 -24.39 11.32 31.01
CA GLY A 12 -24.86 10.17 31.79
C GLY A 12 -24.53 10.32 33.27
N HIS A 13 -25.55 10.64 34.08
CA HIS A 13 -25.49 10.58 35.54
C HIS A 13 -25.98 9.21 36.03
N VAL A 14 -25.38 8.73 37.11
CA VAL A 14 -25.45 7.36 37.64
C VAL A 14 -26.73 7.12 38.45
N ASN A 15 -27.28 5.90 38.41
CA ASN A 15 -28.05 5.37 39.54
C ASN A 15 -27.86 3.84 39.69
N PRO A 16 -27.62 3.30 40.90
CA PRO A 16 -27.19 1.92 41.10
C PRO A 16 -28.37 1.05 41.53
N THR A 17 -29.24 0.64 40.61
CA THR A 17 -30.10 -0.54 40.81
C THR A 17 -30.88 -0.91 39.56
N LYS A 18 -30.56 -2.10 39.02
CA LYS A 18 -31.37 -2.95 38.13
C LYS A 18 -31.57 -2.52 36.66
N ARG A 19 -31.40 -3.55 35.83
CA ARG A 19 -31.78 -3.76 34.41
C ARG A 19 -30.75 -3.31 33.37
N ILE A 20 -30.09 -4.32 32.80
CA ILE A 20 -29.31 -4.26 31.56
C ILE A 20 -30.27 -3.94 30.43
N VAL A 21 -30.11 -2.78 29.80
CA VAL A 21 -30.77 -2.41 28.54
C VAL A 21 -29.76 -2.66 27.43
N PHE A 22 -30.07 -3.59 26.52
CA PHE A 22 -29.31 -3.78 25.30
C PHE A 22 -29.56 -2.57 24.38
N VAL A 23 -28.55 -1.72 24.22
CA VAL A 23 -28.55 -0.66 23.20
C VAL A 23 -27.97 -1.26 21.92
N GLY A 24 -28.85 -1.55 20.96
CA GLY A 24 -28.46 -1.99 19.62
C GLY A 24 -27.69 -0.87 18.90
N LEU A 25 -26.42 -1.13 18.59
CA LEU A 25 -25.59 -0.25 17.80
C LEU A 25 -25.99 -0.41 16.32
N LEU A 26 -26.75 0.55 15.80
CA LEU A 26 -27.04 0.65 14.36
C LEU A 26 -25.74 1.09 13.67
N THR A 27 -25.05 0.16 13.00
CA THR A 27 -23.94 0.50 12.13
C THR A 27 -24.49 1.09 10.83
N ALA A 28 -24.39 2.42 10.69
CA ALA A 28 -24.59 3.05 9.40
C ALA A 28 -23.40 2.69 8.50
N SER A 29 -23.63 1.84 7.50
CA SER A 29 -22.66 1.60 6.43
C SER A 29 -22.44 2.89 5.65
N LEU A 30 -21.33 3.57 5.91
CA LEU A 30 -20.85 4.67 5.09
C LEU A 30 -20.38 4.06 3.76
N SER A 31 -21.20 4.18 2.72
CA SER A 31 -20.77 3.96 1.34
C SER A 31 -19.85 5.12 0.96
N LEU A 32 -18.53 4.91 1.12
CA LEU A 32 -17.52 5.76 0.54
C LEU A 32 -17.58 5.59 -0.99
N SER A 33 -18.14 6.59 -1.67
CA SER A 33 -18.05 6.71 -3.12
C SER A 33 -16.59 6.93 -3.49
N LEU A 34 -15.90 5.85 -3.88
CA LEU A 34 -14.59 5.95 -4.50
C LEU A 34 -14.66 6.87 -5.73
N PRO A 35 -13.61 7.69 -6.00
CA PRO A 35 -13.55 8.48 -7.21
C PRO A 35 -13.63 7.54 -8.41
N ASN A 36 -14.43 7.97 -9.39
CA ASN A 36 -14.83 7.28 -10.61
C ASN A 36 -13.59 6.74 -11.35
N PHE A 37 -13.18 5.51 -11.02
CA PHE A 37 -12.14 4.78 -11.74
C PHE A 37 -12.68 4.55 -13.14
N LYS A 38 -12.17 5.30 -14.12
CA LYS A 38 -12.58 5.14 -15.52
C LYS A 38 -12.43 3.66 -15.86
N LYS A 39 -13.56 3.01 -16.17
CA LYS A 39 -13.59 1.66 -16.74
C LYS A 39 -12.94 1.70 -18.13
N HIS A 40 -11.63 1.65 -18.20
CA HIS A 40 -10.92 1.18 -19.39
C HIS A 40 -10.61 -0.30 -19.19
N ASN A 41 -11.68 -1.10 -19.18
CA ASN A 41 -11.59 -2.54 -19.40
C ASN A 41 -12.51 -2.85 -20.57
N GLU A 42 -12.08 -2.42 -21.75
CA GLU A 42 -12.55 -2.96 -23.03
C GLU A 42 -11.37 -3.73 -23.66
N LEU A 43 -10.87 -4.71 -22.90
CA LEU A 43 -9.95 -5.74 -23.39
C LEU A 43 -10.76 -7.01 -23.55
N ALA A 44 -11.05 -7.33 -24.81
CA ALA A 44 -11.52 -8.59 -25.36
C ALA A 44 -12.52 -9.38 -24.49
N MET A 45 -13.79 -9.37 -24.89
CA MET A 45 -14.75 -10.43 -24.57
C MET A 45 -14.20 -11.79 -25.01
N ASN A 46 -13.40 -12.41 -24.15
CA ASN A 46 -13.07 -13.82 -24.25
C ASN A 46 -14.26 -14.59 -23.66
N LYS A 47 -14.96 -15.36 -24.50
CA LYS A 47 -16.23 -16.03 -24.18
C LYS A 47 -16.11 -17.21 -23.20
N ASP A 48 -14.96 -17.42 -22.57
CA ASP A 48 -14.78 -18.46 -21.55
C ASP A 48 -15.33 -18.01 -20.18
N HIS A 49 -16.61 -18.28 -19.96
CA HIS A 49 -17.38 -17.91 -18.76
C HIS A 49 -16.96 -18.63 -17.45
N ASN A 50 -15.82 -19.33 -17.44
CA ASN A 50 -15.38 -20.13 -16.29
C ASN A 50 -14.05 -19.69 -15.67
N ASN A 51 -13.37 -18.66 -16.19
CA ASN A 51 -12.18 -18.10 -15.55
C ASN A 51 -12.49 -16.69 -15.02
N PRO A 52 -12.34 -16.43 -13.70
CA PRO A 52 -12.41 -15.07 -13.21
C PRO A 52 -11.36 -14.21 -13.93
N PRO A 53 -11.63 -12.91 -14.15
CA PRO A 53 -10.66 -12.01 -14.76
C PRO A 53 -9.32 -12.15 -14.02
N ASN A 54 -8.23 -12.27 -14.78
CA ASN A 54 -6.89 -12.42 -14.22
C ASN A 54 -6.49 -11.11 -13.55
N LEU A 55 -6.84 -10.97 -12.27
CA LEU A 55 -6.52 -9.80 -11.48
C LEU A 55 -5.00 -9.61 -11.46
N PRO A 56 -4.51 -8.36 -11.47
CA PRO A 56 -3.10 -8.06 -11.22
C PRO A 56 -2.61 -8.79 -9.97
N ARG A 57 -1.40 -9.33 -10.02
CA ARG A 57 -0.78 -10.07 -8.92
C ARG A 57 0.49 -9.37 -8.50
N LEU A 58 0.91 -9.60 -7.27
CA LEU A 58 2.25 -9.21 -6.85
C LEU A 58 3.28 -10.07 -7.59
N HIS A 59 4.28 -9.43 -8.18
CA HIS A 59 5.37 -10.08 -8.89
C HIS A 59 6.70 -9.90 -8.14
N ASP A 60 7.51 -10.96 -8.13
CA ASP A 60 8.87 -10.89 -7.59
C ASP A 60 9.84 -10.18 -8.53
N ASP A 61 9.54 -10.20 -9.82
CA ASP A 61 10.28 -9.49 -10.86
C ASP A 61 9.45 -8.28 -11.31
N PRO A 62 9.79 -7.06 -10.84
CA PRO A 62 9.03 -5.86 -11.15
C PRO A 62 9.11 -5.52 -12.64
N ALA A 63 8.00 -5.03 -13.21
CA ALA A 63 7.97 -4.50 -14.56
C ALA A 63 8.85 -3.23 -14.65
N PRO A 64 9.50 -2.96 -15.81
CA PRO A 64 10.36 -1.81 -15.97
C PRO A 64 9.53 -0.51 -16.06
N THR A 65 9.17 0.02 -14.89
CA THR A 65 8.37 1.23 -14.77
C THR A 65 9.21 2.36 -14.17
N TYR A 66 9.34 3.46 -14.92
CA TYR A 66 10.12 4.62 -14.52
C TYR A 66 9.23 5.76 -14.04
N GLN A 67 9.71 6.48 -13.02
CA GLN A 67 9.11 7.73 -12.60
C GLN A 67 9.29 8.80 -13.69
N THR A 68 8.31 9.70 -13.78
CA THR A 68 8.30 10.80 -14.77
C THR A 68 8.23 12.17 -14.11
N ASP A 69 7.87 12.24 -12.83
CA ASP A 69 7.88 13.44 -12.01
C ASP A 69 8.91 13.30 -10.89
N PHE A 70 9.89 14.19 -10.91
CA PHE A 70 11.06 14.22 -10.02
C PHE A 70 10.95 15.28 -8.93
N SER A 71 9.78 15.92 -8.78
CA SER A 71 9.55 16.99 -7.82
C SER A 71 9.82 16.50 -6.38
N PRO A 72 10.72 17.14 -5.62
CA PRO A 72 11.00 16.72 -4.25
C PRO A 72 9.73 16.71 -3.38
N GLY A 73 9.48 15.59 -2.69
CA GLY A 73 8.32 15.42 -1.80
C GLY A 73 6.96 15.31 -2.49
N SER A 74 6.88 15.39 -3.82
CA SER A 74 5.62 15.35 -4.59
C SER A 74 5.69 14.53 -5.89
N GLY A 75 6.88 14.06 -6.26
CA GLY A 75 7.10 13.23 -7.45
C GLY A 75 6.44 11.85 -7.35
N ASN A 76 6.54 11.08 -8.44
CA ASN A 76 5.77 9.85 -8.62
C ASN A 76 6.57 8.54 -8.48
N ALA A 77 7.69 8.56 -7.75
CA ALA A 77 8.49 7.37 -7.47
C ALA A 77 7.66 6.23 -6.83
N LEU A 78 6.77 6.59 -5.89
CA LEU A 78 5.92 5.62 -5.18
C LEU A 78 4.86 4.99 -6.10
N GLN A 79 4.28 5.79 -7.00
CA GLN A 79 3.38 5.32 -8.05
C GLN A 79 4.10 4.30 -8.94
N ALA A 80 5.32 4.63 -9.39
CA ALA A 80 6.13 3.76 -10.24
C ALA A 80 6.50 2.43 -9.57
N CYS A 81 6.87 2.42 -8.29
CA CYS A 81 7.16 1.18 -7.57
C CYS A 81 5.92 0.26 -7.44
N VAL A 82 4.75 0.82 -7.13
CA VAL A 82 3.51 0.01 -7.03
C VAL A 82 3.12 -0.51 -8.41
N ALA A 83 3.14 0.33 -9.44
CA ALA A 83 2.89 -0.05 -10.82
C ALA A 83 3.83 -1.19 -11.27
N ALA A 84 5.11 -1.08 -10.95
CA ALA A 84 6.12 -2.09 -11.26
C ALA A 84 5.84 -3.43 -10.57
N LEU A 85 5.46 -3.43 -9.29
CA LEU A 85 5.21 -4.65 -8.51
C LEU A 85 3.94 -5.39 -8.93
N PHE A 86 2.90 -4.66 -9.35
CA PHE A 86 1.62 -5.26 -9.75
C PHE A 86 1.46 -5.41 -11.26
N HIS A 87 2.48 -5.03 -12.04
CA HIS A 87 2.46 -5.05 -13.52
C HIS A 87 1.26 -4.27 -14.08
N VAL A 88 0.97 -3.12 -13.47
CA VAL A 88 -0.12 -2.22 -13.87
C VAL A 88 0.48 -0.98 -14.56
N PRO A 89 -0.15 -0.44 -15.63
CA PRO A 89 0.30 0.80 -16.23
C PRO A 89 0.35 1.98 -15.23
N MET A 90 1.25 2.94 -15.47
CA MET A 90 1.40 4.11 -14.59
C MET A 90 0.13 4.96 -14.56
N GLU A 91 -0.52 5.12 -15.71
CA GLU A 91 -1.77 5.85 -15.89
C GLU A 91 -2.95 5.27 -15.09
N ASP A 92 -2.92 3.97 -14.79
CA ASP A 92 -3.92 3.27 -14.00
C ASP A 92 -3.55 3.18 -12.51
N THR A 93 -2.34 3.62 -12.15
CA THR A 93 -1.85 3.62 -10.76
C THR A 93 -1.95 5.04 -10.19
N PRO A 94 -2.58 5.28 -9.03
CA PRO A 94 -2.69 6.62 -8.46
C PRO A 94 -1.32 7.23 -8.08
N ASN A 95 -1.14 8.54 -8.25
CA ASN A 95 -0.02 9.24 -7.61
C ASN A 95 -0.32 9.41 -6.11
N PHE A 96 0.05 8.41 -5.31
CA PHE A 96 -0.30 8.31 -3.89
C PHE A 96 0.17 9.49 -3.04
N VAL A 97 1.27 10.16 -3.43
CA VAL A 97 1.82 11.30 -2.68
C VAL A 97 0.90 12.53 -2.76
N THR A 98 0.06 12.60 -3.79
CA THR A 98 -0.94 13.68 -3.95
C THR A 98 -2.22 13.43 -3.16
N LEU A 99 -2.40 12.23 -2.60
CA LEU A 99 -3.55 11.87 -1.79
C LEU A 99 -3.37 12.36 -0.34
N HIS A 100 -4.48 12.56 0.37
CA HIS A 100 -4.45 13.00 1.77
C HIS A 100 -3.69 12.02 2.68
N SER A 101 -3.82 10.72 2.40
CA SER A 101 -3.03 9.66 3.03
C SER A 101 -2.56 8.71 1.94
N TYR A 102 -1.25 8.75 1.65
CA TYR A 102 -0.67 7.85 0.65
C TYR A 102 -0.79 6.39 1.10
N GLU A 103 -0.72 6.11 2.39
CA GLU A 103 -0.83 4.75 2.94
C GLU A 103 -2.23 4.17 2.71
N GLN A 104 -3.28 4.93 3.03
CA GLN A 104 -4.65 4.52 2.78
C GLN A 104 -4.91 4.38 1.28
N GLY A 105 -4.39 5.31 0.47
CA GLY A 105 -4.51 5.25 -0.98
C GLY A 105 -3.89 3.99 -1.59
N ILE A 106 -2.72 3.57 -1.09
CA ILE A 106 -2.10 2.30 -1.51
C ILE A 106 -2.94 1.12 -1.03
N GLN A 107 -3.37 1.11 0.23
CA GLN A 107 -4.21 0.05 0.79
C GLN A 107 -5.49 -0.15 -0.04
N ASP A 108 -6.20 0.93 -0.34
CA ASP A 108 -7.44 0.90 -1.13
C ASP A 108 -7.18 0.38 -2.55
N PHE A 109 -6.08 0.81 -3.16
CA PHE A 109 -5.69 0.39 -4.50
C PHE A 109 -5.39 -1.12 -4.55
N VAL A 110 -4.50 -1.61 -3.68
CA VAL A 110 -4.09 -3.03 -3.71
C VAL A 110 -5.17 -3.98 -3.18
N ALA A 111 -6.13 -3.48 -2.38
CA ALA A 111 -7.31 -4.24 -1.98
C ALA A 111 -8.17 -4.66 -3.19
N THR A 112 -8.18 -3.86 -4.26
CA THR A 112 -8.86 -4.24 -5.52
C THR A 112 -8.26 -5.48 -6.19
N PHE A 113 -7.00 -5.81 -5.85
CA PHE A 113 -6.28 -6.99 -6.33
C PHE A 113 -6.29 -8.14 -5.31
N GLY A 114 -6.96 -7.97 -4.16
CA GLY A 114 -7.00 -8.95 -3.08
C GLY A 114 -5.73 -8.99 -2.24
N TYR A 115 -5.05 -7.84 -2.07
CA TYR A 115 -3.88 -7.69 -1.20
C TYR A 115 -4.14 -6.65 -0.10
N THR A 116 -3.35 -6.73 0.97
CA THR A 116 -3.23 -5.70 1.98
C THR A 116 -1.80 -5.15 1.99
N ALA A 117 -1.64 -3.85 2.17
CA ALA A 117 -0.36 -3.20 2.33
C ALA A 117 0.03 -3.14 3.81
N VAL A 118 1.22 -3.61 4.16
CA VAL A 118 1.73 -3.60 5.53
C VAL A 118 3.00 -2.75 5.58
N LYS A 119 2.87 -1.53 6.09
CA LYS A 119 3.99 -0.63 6.31
C LYS A 119 4.66 -0.91 7.65
N ARG A 120 5.97 -1.11 7.65
CA ARG A 120 6.77 -1.30 8.86
C ARG A 120 7.85 -0.21 8.92
N LYS A 121 7.90 0.50 10.04
CA LYS A 121 8.99 1.45 10.31
C LYS A 121 10.24 0.65 10.63
N LEU A 122 11.36 1.04 10.05
CA LEU A 122 12.65 0.48 10.43
C LEU A 122 13.14 1.28 11.63
N SER A 123 13.14 0.66 12.81
CA SER A 123 13.90 1.14 13.96
C SER A 123 15.33 0.61 13.87
N ASP A 124 16.27 1.30 14.50
CA ASP A 124 17.69 0.90 14.58
C ASP A 124 17.90 -0.50 15.19
N THR A 125 16.86 -1.06 15.82
CA THR A 125 16.81 -2.41 16.38
C THR A 125 16.09 -3.37 15.41
N ALA A 126 16.90 -3.96 14.54
CA ALA A 126 16.77 -5.26 13.86
C ALA A 126 15.40 -5.67 13.27
N ILE A 127 15.44 -5.97 11.96
CA ILE A 127 14.56 -6.92 11.29
C ILE A 127 14.82 -8.30 11.94
N SER A 128 14.22 -8.54 13.10
CA SER A 128 14.20 -9.82 13.79
C SER A 128 12.74 -10.20 14.00
N ASP A 129 12.02 -10.35 12.89
CA ASP A 129 10.72 -11.01 12.91
C ASP A 129 10.98 -12.51 13.06
N ASN A 130 11.02 -12.95 14.32
CA ASN A 130 11.19 -14.33 14.82
C ASN A 130 10.01 -15.27 14.43
N ASN A 131 9.45 -15.14 13.23
CA ASN A 131 8.44 -16.07 12.72
C ASN A 131 9.14 -17.26 12.04
N ASN A 132 9.54 -18.23 12.86
CA ASN A 132 10.21 -19.49 12.53
C ASN A 132 9.38 -20.47 11.66
N ASN A 133 8.57 -19.99 10.72
CA ASN A 133 7.81 -20.86 9.83
C ASN A 133 7.57 -20.32 8.42
N ARG A 134 8.43 -19.41 7.95
CA ARG A 134 8.44 -19.01 6.54
C ARG A 134 9.56 -19.77 5.84
N THR A 135 9.18 -20.61 4.90
CA THR A 135 10.04 -21.18 3.86
C THR A 135 10.90 -20.06 3.26
N SER A 136 12.19 -20.32 3.02
CA SER A 136 13.27 -19.58 2.31
C SER A 136 12.90 -18.53 1.24
N GLN A 137 11.88 -17.72 1.45
CA GLN A 137 11.24 -16.86 0.46
C GLN A 137 11.46 -15.40 0.83
N GLN A 138 12.35 -14.77 0.05
CA GLN A 138 12.49 -13.32 0.04
C GLN A 138 11.14 -12.69 -0.31
N THR A 139 10.72 -11.69 0.45
CA THR A 139 9.44 -11.00 0.20
C THR A 139 9.68 -9.68 -0.51
N SER A 140 9.06 -9.50 -1.68
CA SER A 140 9.10 -8.25 -2.43
C SER A 140 8.41 -7.12 -1.65
N CYS A 141 9.06 -5.96 -1.62
CA CYS A 141 8.64 -4.81 -0.82
C CYS A 141 8.99 -3.49 -1.51
N ILE A 142 8.34 -2.42 -1.07
CA ILE A 142 8.78 -1.05 -1.36
C ILE A 142 9.63 -0.58 -0.19
N LEU A 143 10.87 -0.17 -0.45
CA LEU A 143 11.80 0.32 0.55
C LEU A 143 11.98 1.84 0.40
N ARG A 144 11.89 2.57 1.51
CA ARG A 144 12.17 4.01 1.58
C ARG A 144 13.51 4.26 2.24
N GLY A 145 14.33 5.09 1.60
CA GLY A 145 15.58 5.58 2.18
C GLY A 145 15.95 6.98 1.69
N LYS A 146 17.19 7.37 1.97
CA LYS A 146 17.80 8.60 1.47
C LYS A 146 18.09 8.47 -0.02
N SER A 147 17.84 9.53 -0.78
CA SER A 147 18.29 9.62 -2.17
C SER A 147 19.76 10.07 -2.23
N PRO A 148 20.64 9.41 -3.02
CA PRO A 148 21.99 9.91 -3.29
C PRO A 148 21.99 11.13 -4.23
N ARG A 149 20.81 11.53 -4.73
CA ARG A 149 20.62 12.59 -5.73
C ARG A 149 20.27 13.94 -5.11
N GLY A 150 20.12 14.02 -3.78
CA GLY A 150 19.83 15.27 -3.10
C GLY A 150 19.27 15.10 -1.69
N ASP A 151 18.82 16.20 -1.09
CA ASP A 151 18.39 16.20 0.31
C ASP A 151 16.94 15.74 0.54
N PHE A 152 16.55 14.60 -0.04
CA PHE A 152 15.17 14.10 0.02
C PHE A 152 15.09 12.57 0.10
N GLY A 153 13.91 12.07 0.49
CA GLY A 153 13.62 10.64 0.52
C GLY A 153 13.32 10.09 -0.87
N HIS A 154 13.65 8.82 -1.08
CA HIS A 154 13.36 8.07 -2.31
C HIS A 154 12.79 6.69 -1.96
N VAL A 155 12.06 6.08 -2.89
CA VAL A 155 11.54 4.73 -2.75
C VAL A 155 11.97 3.87 -3.93
N ILE A 156 12.25 2.60 -3.64
CA ILE A 156 12.64 1.59 -4.61
C ILE A 156 11.86 0.29 -4.34
N VAL A 157 11.90 -0.66 -5.28
CA VAL A 157 11.51 -2.04 -5.02
C VAL A 157 12.72 -2.82 -4.52
N ALA A 158 12.54 -3.54 -3.43
CA ALA A 158 13.55 -4.38 -2.82
C ALA A 158 12.95 -5.72 -2.40
N ARG A 159 13.81 -6.67 -2.03
CA ARG A 159 13.43 -7.94 -1.41
C ARG A 159 13.93 -7.97 0.03
N CYS A 160 13.05 -8.21 0.99
CA CYS A 160 13.43 -8.45 2.38
C CYS A 160 14.17 -9.78 2.49
N ARG A 161 15.38 -9.77 3.06
CA ARG A 161 16.13 -11.00 3.38
C ARG A 161 15.69 -11.56 4.73
N GLU A 162 15.70 -12.89 4.87
CA GLU A 162 15.33 -13.58 6.12
C GLU A 162 16.27 -13.24 7.28
N THR A 163 17.56 -13.09 6.99
CA THR A 163 18.60 -12.73 7.96
C THR A 163 18.59 -11.24 8.35
N GLY A 164 17.60 -10.49 7.87
CA GLY A 164 17.60 -9.04 7.87
C GLY A 164 18.36 -8.45 6.68
N GLY A 165 18.02 -7.20 6.36
CA GLY A 165 18.54 -6.45 5.21
C GLY A 165 17.64 -6.53 3.97
N PHE A 166 18.08 -5.89 2.90
CA PHE A 166 17.33 -5.72 1.66
C PHE A 166 18.22 -5.98 0.44
N ASP A 167 17.70 -6.73 -0.54
CA ASP A 167 18.25 -6.79 -1.89
C ASP A 167 17.55 -5.75 -2.76
N PHE A 168 18.31 -4.85 -3.38
CA PHE A 168 17.75 -3.86 -4.29
C PHE A 168 17.39 -4.52 -5.63
N VAL A 169 16.13 -4.39 -6.05
CA VAL A 169 15.62 -5.07 -7.25
C VAL A 169 15.34 -4.08 -8.37
N TRP A 170 14.64 -2.98 -8.06
CA TRP A 170 14.27 -2.00 -9.07
C TRP A 170 14.23 -0.59 -8.51
N ASP A 171 14.87 0.34 -9.22
CA ASP A 171 14.81 1.77 -8.93
C ASP A 171 13.94 2.45 -10.01
N PRO A 172 12.81 3.09 -9.65
CA PRO A 172 12.00 3.81 -10.62
C PRO A 172 12.73 5.05 -11.18
N HIS A 173 13.81 5.51 -10.57
CA HIS A 173 14.62 6.59 -11.11
C HIS A 173 15.46 6.10 -12.31
N PRO A 174 15.46 6.78 -13.48
CA PRO A 174 16.16 6.32 -14.69
C PRO A 174 17.68 6.16 -14.58
N ASN A 175 18.30 6.75 -13.55
CA ASN A 175 19.74 6.61 -13.30
C ASN A 175 20.11 5.32 -12.55
N SER A 176 19.13 4.62 -11.97
CA SER A 176 19.27 3.36 -11.24
C SER A 176 20.36 3.36 -10.16
N THR A 177 20.59 4.50 -9.49
CA THR A 177 21.57 4.58 -8.39
C THR A 177 20.97 4.24 -7.02
N PHE A 178 19.74 3.75 -6.97
CA PHE A 178 19.02 3.26 -5.79
C PHE A 178 18.97 4.27 -4.63
N LEU A 179 19.18 3.80 -3.40
CA LEU A 179 19.19 4.54 -2.16
C LEU A 179 20.64 4.76 -1.70
N ASP A 180 20.87 5.80 -0.92
CA ASP A 180 22.14 6.04 -0.26
C ASP A 180 22.30 5.03 0.89
N GLU A 181 23.19 4.06 0.70
CA GLU A 181 23.46 2.99 1.68
C GLU A 181 24.25 3.47 2.91
N SER A 182 24.77 4.71 2.90
CA SER A 182 25.45 5.31 4.06
C SER A 182 24.51 5.83 5.14
N GLU A 183 23.20 5.92 4.82
CA GLU A 183 22.15 6.45 5.68
C GLU A 183 21.12 5.36 6.04
N PRO A 184 20.51 5.41 7.24
CA PRO A 184 19.52 4.42 7.63
C PRO A 184 18.24 4.53 6.77
N TYR A 185 17.67 3.37 6.44
CA TYR A 185 16.37 3.29 5.78
C TYR A 185 15.24 3.73 6.73
N GLY A 186 14.18 4.31 6.18
CA GLY A 186 13.06 4.83 7.00
C GLY A 186 11.98 3.80 7.28
N TRP A 187 11.47 3.17 6.24
CA TRP A 187 10.39 2.19 6.32
C TRP A 187 10.41 1.28 5.10
N TYR A 188 9.74 0.14 5.22
CA TYR A 188 9.40 -0.70 4.08
C TYR A 188 7.93 -1.07 4.11
N MET A 189 7.40 -1.47 2.96
CA MET A 189 6.01 -1.87 2.79
C MET A 189 5.94 -3.18 2.02
N THR A 190 5.30 -4.19 2.61
CA THR A 190 5.03 -5.49 1.94
C THR A 190 3.57 -5.57 1.52
N PHE A 191 3.27 -6.48 0.59
CA PHE A 191 1.90 -6.75 0.15
C PHE A 191 1.55 -8.19 0.44
N GLU A 192 0.54 -8.40 1.29
CA GLU A 192 0.14 -9.71 1.75
C GLU A 192 -1.21 -10.07 1.11
N LYS A 193 -1.35 -11.29 0.61
CA LYS A 193 -2.60 -11.72 -0.01
C LYS A 193 -3.68 -11.81 1.07
N ILE A 194 -4.87 -11.27 0.78
CA ILE A 194 -6.03 -11.44 1.65
C ILE A 194 -6.55 -12.85 1.40
N ASP A 195 -6.22 -13.77 2.30
CA ASP A 195 -6.87 -15.08 2.32
C ASP A 195 -8.36 -14.85 2.59
N LYS A 196 -9.22 -15.45 1.77
CA LYS A 196 -10.67 -15.39 2.02
C LYS A 196 -10.90 -15.92 3.43
N LEU A 197 -11.48 -15.09 4.31
CA LEU A 197 -12.03 -15.56 5.58
C LEU A 197 -12.94 -16.74 5.23
N GLN A 198 -12.54 -17.93 5.70
CA GLN A 198 -13.31 -19.17 5.54
C GLN A 198 -14.64 -19.07 6.30
#